data_AF-A0A932QIB0-F1
#
_entry.id   AF-A0A932QIB0-F1
#
_cell.length_a   1.000
_cell.length_b   1.000
_cell.length_c   1.000
_cell.angle_alpha   90.00
_cell.angle_beta   90.00
_cell.angle_gamma   90.00
#
_symmetry.space_group_name_H-M   'P 1'
#
loop_
_entity.id
_entity.type
_entity.pdbx_description
1 polymer ?
#
loop_
_entity_poly.entity_id
_entity_poly.type
_entity_poly.pdbx_seq_one_letter_code
_entity_poly.pdbx_strand_id
1 'polypeptide(L)'
;MPADPELVKAGNQAAKIIGGYAIVAYIAAGVIVIILLLIRQSIEGLVQKVISKMKNKNKKNILGKCPVDGGGLVERDGKFGPFIGCSNYPKCHYTKPLG
;
A
#
# COMPACT_ATOMS: atom_id res chain seq x y z
N MET A 1 -26.44 53.20 -29.20
CA MET A 1 -25.58 54.11 -28.41
C MET A 1 -24.15 53.58 -28.41
N PRO A 2 -23.12 54.41 -28.59
CA PRO A 2 -21.74 53.99 -28.34
C PRO A 2 -21.53 53.74 -26.84
N ALA A 3 -20.79 52.68 -26.51
CA ALA A 3 -20.41 52.38 -25.12
C ALA A 3 -19.43 53.43 -24.58
N ASP A 4 -19.51 53.72 -23.28
CA ASP A 4 -18.59 54.63 -22.59
C ASP A 4 -17.15 54.06 -22.61
N PRO A 5 -16.18 54.74 -23.25
CA PRO A 5 -14.82 54.25 -23.39
C PRO A 5 -14.05 54.12 -22.05
N GLU A 6 -14.42 54.85 -20.99
CA GLU A 6 -13.81 54.65 -19.67
C GLU A 6 -14.26 53.33 -19.04
N LEU A 7 -15.54 52.98 -19.19
CA LEU A 7 -16.10 51.73 -18.69
C LEU A 7 -15.50 50.52 -19.42
N VAL A 8 -15.26 50.63 -20.73
CA VAL A 8 -14.59 49.59 -21.53
C VAL A 8 -13.13 49.39 -21.08
N LYS A 9 -12.40 50.47 -20.79
CA LYS A 9 -11.00 50.38 -20.28
C LYS A 9 -10.94 49.74 -18.89
N ALA A 10 -11.84 50.13 -17.99
CA ALA A 10 -11.92 49.56 -16.64
C ALA A 10 -12.23 48.05 -16.69
N GLY A 11 -13.17 47.63 -17.54
CA GLY A 11 -13.50 46.21 -17.75
C GLY A 11 -12.32 45.38 -18.28
N ASN A 12 -11.59 45.90 -19.27
CA ASN A 12 -10.41 45.22 -19.82
C ASN A 12 -9.28 45.10 -18.80
N GLN A 13 -9.08 46.13 -17.97
CA GLN A 13 -8.07 46.11 -16.91
C GLN A 13 -8.42 45.11 -15.80
N ALA A 14 -9.70 45.04 -15.40
CA ALA A 14 -10.19 44.02 -14.46
C ALA A 14 -10.02 42.60 -15.04
N ALA A 15 -10.35 42.38 -16.31
CA ALA A 15 -10.20 41.09 -16.97
C ALA A 15 -8.73 40.61 -17.02
N LYS A 16 -7.77 41.53 -17.21
CA LYS A 16 -6.34 41.22 -17.21
C LYS A 16 -5.84 40.78 -15.82
N ILE A 17 -6.33 41.40 -14.75
CA ILE A 17 -6.00 41.06 -13.37
C ILE A 17 -6.60 39.70 -12.98
N ILE A 18 -7.89 39.51 -13.28
CA ILE A 18 -8.62 38.27 -12.96
C ILE A 18 -8.04 37.08 -13.72
N GLY A 19 -7.74 37.25 -15.02
CA GLY A 19 -7.13 36.21 -15.84
C GLY A 19 -5.75 35.80 -15.34
N GLY A 20 -4.91 36.76 -14.91
CA GLY A 20 -3.61 36.48 -14.32
C GLY A 20 -3.71 35.69 -13.01
N TYR A 21 -4.62 36.08 -12.11
CA TYR A 21 -4.82 35.39 -10.84
C TYR A 21 -5.31 33.95 -11.03
N ALA A 22 -6.21 33.70 -11.99
CA ALA A 22 -6.70 32.36 -12.30
C ALA A 22 -5.57 31.42 -12.77
N ILE A 23 -4.65 31.91 -13.59
CA ILE A 23 -3.49 31.13 -14.07
C ILE A 23 -2.55 30.80 -12.90
N VAL A 24 -2.22 31.80 -12.08
CA VAL A 24 -1.34 31.61 -10.92
C VAL A 24 -1.95 30.64 -9.91
N ALA A 25 -3.26 30.74 -9.66
CA ALA A 25 -3.98 29.83 -8.78
C ALA A 25 -3.96 28.38 -9.30
N TYR A 26 -4.14 28.18 -10.60
CA TYR A 26 -4.10 26.84 -11.21
C TYR A 26 -2.70 26.21 -11.13
N ILE A 27 -1.65 26.99 -11.41
CA ILE A 27 -0.26 26.53 -11.28
C ILE A 27 0.06 26.19 -9.84
N ALA A 28 -0.33 27.06 -8.88
CA ALA A 28 -0.11 26.81 -7.46
C ALA A 28 -0.83 25.55 -6.99
N ALA A 29 -2.09 25.34 -7.39
CA ALA A 29 -2.83 24.12 -7.09
C ALA A 29 -2.17 22.87 -7.70
N GLY A 30 -1.69 22.95 -8.95
CA GLY A 30 -0.96 21.87 -9.59
C GLY A 30 0.34 21.52 -8.86
N VAL A 31 1.12 22.52 -8.46
CA VAL A 31 2.36 22.34 -7.67
C VAL A 31 2.03 21.72 -6.31
N ILE A 32 0.98 22.18 -5.63
CA ILE A 32 0.52 21.60 -4.35
C ILE A 32 0.13 20.13 -4.53
N VAL A 33 -0.62 19.79 -5.58
CA VAL A 33 -0.99 18.40 -5.87
C VAL A 33 0.25 17.55 -6.14
N ILE A 34 1.20 18.04 -6.92
CA ILE A 34 2.46 17.33 -7.19
C ILE A 34 3.24 17.12 -5.88
N ILE A 35 3.35 18.12 -5.02
CA ILE A 35 4.01 18.00 -3.70
C ILE A 35 3.31 16.95 -2.84
N LEU A 36 1.97 16.95 -2.78
CA LEU A 36 1.21 15.94 -2.03
C LEU A 36 1.43 14.53 -2.57
N LEU A 37 1.52 14.35 -3.89
CA LEU A 37 1.82 13.06 -4.51
C LEU A 37 3.25 12.58 -4.19
N LEU A 38 4.23 13.48 -4.16
CA LEU A 38 5.61 13.14 -3.77
C LEU A 38 5.73 12.78 -2.29
N ILE A 39 5.04 13.52 -1.41
CA ILE A 39 4.97 13.19 0.02
C ILE A 39 4.33 11.80 0.20
N ARG A 40 3.26 11.50 -0.54
CA ARG A 40 2.60 10.19 -0.52
C ARG A 40 3.56 9.07 -0.94
N GLN A 41 4.35 9.26 -2.00
CA GLN A 41 5.33 8.28 -2.47
C GLN A 41 6.34 7.89 -1.39
N SER A 42 6.77 8.83 -0.54
CA SER A 42 7.71 8.58 0.56
C SER A 42 7.08 7.76 1.69
N ILE A 43 5.82 8.07 2.06
CA ILE A 43 5.09 7.41 3.14
C ILE A 43 4.85 5.93 2.80
N GLU A 44 4.40 5.63 1.58
CA GLU A 44 4.11 4.26 1.14
C GLU A 44 5.36 3.36 1.21
N GLY A 45 6.54 3.89 0.88
CA GLY A 45 7.80 3.13 0.95
C GLY A 45 8.14 2.64 2.36
N LEU A 46 7.91 3.45 3.39
CA LEU A 46 8.13 3.06 4.78
C LEU A 46 7.06 2.08 5.26
N VAL A 47 5.79 2.33 4.92
CA VAL A 47 4.66 1.47 5.27
C VAL A 47 4.88 0.05 4.75
N GLN A 48 5.32 -0.13 3.50
CA GLN A 48 5.62 -1.45 2.93
C GLN A 48 6.72 -2.20 3.68
N LYS A 49 7.77 -1.49 4.13
CA LYS A 49 8.88 -2.08 4.90
C LYS A 49 8.45 -2.54 6.29
N VAL A 50 7.52 -1.82 6.92
CA VAL A 50 6.94 -2.21 8.21
C VAL A 50 6.02 -3.43 8.04
N ILE A 51 5.14 -3.42 7.03
CA ILE A 51 4.21 -4.52 6.74
C ILE A 51 4.96 -5.82 6.38
N SER A 52 6.03 -5.74 5.58
CA SER A 52 6.79 -6.93 5.17
C SER A 52 7.47 -7.65 6.34
N LYS A 53 7.94 -6.90 7.35
CA LYS A 53 8.49 -7.48 8.60
C LYS A 53 7.44 -8.29 9.38
N MET A 54 6.16 -7.92 9.32
CA MET A 54 5.09 -8.65 10.00
C MET A 54 4.67 -9.93 9.24
N LYS A 55 4.70 -9.91 7.89
CA LYS A 55 4.25 -11.03 7.06
C LYS A 55 5.14 -12.27 7.14
N ASN A 56 6.43 -12.11 7.46
CA ASN A 56 7.42 -13.18 7.38
C ASN A 56 7.37 -14.19 8.55
N LYS A 57 6.74 -13.87 9.68
CA LYS A 57 6.74 -14.77 10.86
C LYS A 57 5.70 -15.89 10.82
N ASN A 58 4.74 -15.89 9.89
CA ASN A 58 3.63 -16.83 9.90
C ASN A 58 3.59 -17.79 8.68
N LYS A 59 4.65 -17.88 7.89
CA LYS A 59 4.69 -18.85 6.79
C LYS A 59 5.16 -20.22 7.31
N LYS A 60 4.25 -20.99 7.91
CA LYS A 60 4.47 -22.44 8.04
C LYS A 60 4.45 -23.03 6.64
N ASN A 61 5.55 -23.62 6.18
CA ASN A 61 5.55 -24.40 4.95
C ASN A 61 4.66 -25.62 5.18
N ILE A 62 3.48 -25.63 4.56
CA ILE A 62 2.58 -26.77 4.57
C ILE A 62 3.07 -27.72 3.48
N LEU A 63 3.68 -28.84 3.87
CA LEU A 63 4.22 -29.85 2.96
C LEU A 63 3.14 -30.71 2.31
N GLY A 64 1.92 -30.70 2.86
CA GLY A 64 0.78 -31.46 2.33
C GLY A 64 -0.40 -31.47 3.29
N LYS A 65 -1.38 -32.33 3.02
CA LYS A 65 -2.52 -32.58 3.91
C LYS A 65 -2.29 -33.85 4.73
N CYS A 66 -2.67 -33.82 5.98
CA CYS A 66 -2.64 -34.97 6.86
C CYS A 66 -3.72 -35.98 6.40
N PRO A 67 -3.38 -37.28 6.27
CA PRO A 67 -4.36 -38.30 5.88
C PRO A 67 -5.37 -38.66 6.98
N VAL A 68 -5.16 -38.19 8.22
CA VAL A 68 -6.00 -38.53 9.37
C VAL A 68 -7.11 -37.49 9.59
N ASP A 69 -6.76 -36.19 9.57
CA ASP A 69 -7.69 -35.10 9.89
C ASP A 69 -7.78 -34.03 8.80
N GLY A 70 -7.08 -34.19 7.68
CA GLY A 70 -7.01 -33.21 6.58
C GLY A 70 -6.24 -31.94 6.93
N GLY A 71 -5.65 -31.84 8.12
CA GLY A 71 -4.88 -30.67 8.58
C GLY A 71 -3.59 -30.47 7.78
N GLY A 72 -2.99 -29.29 7.87
CA GLY A 72 -1.72 -29.03 7.18
C GLY A 72 -0.56 -29.81 7.80
N LEU A 73 0.23 -30.52 7.01
CA LEU A 73 1.50 -31.13 7.43
C LEU A 73 2.59 -30.07 7.43
N VAL A 74 3.32 -29.94 8.53
CA VAL A 74 4.37 -28.93 8.69
C VAL A 74 5.65 -29.58 9.19
N GLU A 75 6.79 -29.03 8.79
CA GLU A 75 8.09 -29.42 9.33
C GLU A 75 8.24 -28.93 10.77
N ARG A 76 8.79 -29.80 11.62
CA ARG A 76 9.02 -29.56 13.04
C ARG A 76 10.39 -30.11 13.41
N ASP A 77 11.09 -29.40 14.29
CA ASP A 77 12.36 -29.88 14.84
C ASP A 77 12.11 -30.79 16.05
N GLY A 78 12.67 -31.99 16.02
CA GLY A 78 12.61 -32.97 17.11
C GLY A 78 13.99 -33.32 17.67
N LYS A 79 14.03 -34.09 18.77
CA LYS A 79 15.29 -34.52 19.42
C LYS A 79 16.25 -35.29 18.49
N PHE A 80 15.70 -36.00 17.51
CA PHE A 80 16.44 -36.85 16.58
C PHE A 80 16.61 -36.24 15.18
N GLY A 81 16.23 -34.96 15.02
CA GLY A 81 16.24 -34.27 13.72
C GLY A 81 14.86 -33.74 13.32
N PRO A 82 14.78 -33.08 12.14
CA PRO A 82 13.52 -32.56 11.61
C PRO A 82 12.57 -33.68 11.19
N PHE A 83 11.28 -33.47 11.38
CA PHE A 83 10.23 -34.41 10.99
C PHE A 83 8.99 -33.66 10.51
N ILE A 84 8.14 -34.34 9.74
CA ILE A 84 6.85 -33.81 9.30
C ILE A 84 5.79 -34.19 10.33
N GLY A 85 5.07 -33.22 10.88
CA GLY A 85 3.97 -33.45 11.83
C GLY A 85 2.70 -32.72 11.43
N CYS A 86 1.54 -33.21 11.90
CA CYS A 86 0.29 -32.48 11.69
C CYS A 86 0.27 -31.14 12.45
N SER A 87 -0.24 -30.09 11.81
CA SER A 87 -0.42 -28.76 12.41
C SER A 87 -1.43 -28.75 13.56
N ASN A 88 -2.30 -29.76 13.65
CA ASN A 88 -3.34 -29.91 14.67
C ASN A 88 -2.91 -30.67 15.93
N TYR A 89 -1.64 -31.02 16.11
CA TYR A 89 -1.16 -31.59 17.39
C TYR A 89 -1.54 -30.68 18.57
N PRO A 90 -2.05 -31.21 19.71
CA PRO A 90 -2.10 -32.62 20.12
C PRO A 90 -3.37 -33.38 19.67
N LYS A 91 -4.29 -32.75 18.93
CA LYS A 91 -5.53 -33.43 18.48
C LYS A 91 -5.25 -34.49 17.41
N CYS A 92 -4.19 -34.29 16.62
CA CYS A 92 -3.71 -35.25 15.64
C CYS A 92 -2.22 -35.55 15.89
N HIS A 93 -1.90 -36.83 16.11
CA HIS A 93 -0.54 -37.32 16.39
C HIS A 93 0.20 -37.85 15.15
N TYR A 94 -0.32 -37.60 13.95
CA TYR A 94 0.32 -38.07 12.72
C TYR A 94 1.70 -37.41 12.53
N THR A 95 2.73 -38.24 12.33
CA THR A 95 4.09 -37.84 12.02
C THR A 95 4.68 -38.71 10.91
N LYS A 96 5.63 -38.16 10.16
CA LYS A 96 6.39 -38.85 9.12
C LYS A 96 7.85 -38.38 9.15
N PRO A 97 8.84 -39.28 8.97
CA PRO A 97 10.23 -38.86 8.82
C PRO A 97 10.41 -37.95 7.60
N LEU A 98 11.26 -36.94 7.75
CA LEU A 98 11.78 -36.15 6.63
C LEU A 98 12.92 -37.00 6.05
N GLY A 99 12.59 -37.79 5.02
CA GLY A 99 13.48 -38.79 4.43
C GLY A 99 14.70 -38.21 3.74
#